data_AF-A0A7C3LSD2-F1
#
_entry.id   AF-A0A7C3LSD2-F1
#
_cell.length_a   1.000
_cell.length_b   1.000
_cell.length_c   1.000
_cell.angle_alpha   90.00
_cell.angle_beta   90.00
_cell.angle_gamma   90.00
#
_symmetry.space_group_name_H-M   'P 1'
#
loop_
_entity.id
_entity.type
_entity.pdbx_description
1 polymer ?
#
loop_
_entity_poly.entity_id
_entity_poly.type
_entity_poly.pdbx_seq_one_letter_code
_entity_poly.pdbx_strand_id
1 'polypeptide(L)'
;MLTGRKILRNRKGFTLFEVALAIGVASLLMITAAMAVTDAFRMQLEARRLNVAVLLARSKMTQLLTVKNLDPGVTKGNFGESGQYAGYSYEVNVRKEQIDLAKVATTGRLGSAPVKDKLPPSIRNTSEQKQKELETQTGGIVNIIKINVTIRYDRGDSTGEYTVETFRSDDSRFTQ
;
A
#
# COMPACT_ATOMS: atom_id res chain seq x y z
N MET A 1 50.83 -53.19 -18.29
CA MET A 1 51.67 -51.98 -18.15
C MET A 1 50.74 -50.81 -17.86
N LEU A 2 50.59 -50.41 -16.58
CA LEU A 2 49.62 -49.40 -16.15
C LEU A 2 50.33 -48.04 -16.00
N THR A 3 50.01 -47.10 -16.90
CA THR A 3 50.53 -45.74 -16.88
C THR A 3 49.86 -44.95 -15.74
N GLY A 4 50.58 -44.76 -14.65
CA GLY A 4 50.15 -43.94 -13.52
C GLY A 4 50.03 -42.46 -13.92
N ARG A 5 48.80 -41.94 -13.89
CA ARG A 5 48.50 -40.52 -14.13
C ARG A 5 49.03 -39.69 -12.96
N LYS A 6 50.10 -38.92 -13.17
CA LYS A 6 50.62 -37.97 -12.17
C LYS A 6 49.61 -36.85 -11.97
N ILE A 7 48.94 -36.84 -10.82
CA ILE A 7 48.16 -35.69 -10.35
C ILE A 7 49.16 -34.62 -9.92
N LEU A 8 49.33 -33.57 -10.73
CA LEU A 8 50.16 -32.42 -10.39
C LEU A 8 49.51 -31.66 -9.23
N ARG A 9 49.93 -31.99 -8.00
CA ARG A 9 49.48 -31.31 -6.79
C ARG A 9 50.26 -30.00 -6.65
N ASN A 10 49.68 -28.91 -7.14
CA ASN A 10 50.23 -27.55 -7.01
C ASN A 10 50.16 -27.10 -5.55
N ARG A 11 51.21 -27.34 -4.77
CA ARG A 11 51.35 -26.89 -3.38
C ARG A 11 52.01 -25.50 -3.33
N LYS A 12 51.32 -24.48 -3.84
CA LYS A 12 51.73 -23.08 -3.59
C LYS A 12 50.92 -22.57 -2.41
N GLY A 13 51.61 -22.15 -1.35
CA GLY A 13 50.99 -21.46 -0.21
C GLY A 13 50.63 -20.02 -0.59
N PHE A 14 49.82 -19.38 0.25
CA PHE A 14 49.48 -17.97 0.07
C PHE A 14 50.62 -17.09 0.57
N THR A 15 50.87 -16.00 -0.16
CA THR A 15 51.80 -14.96 0.32
C THR A 15 51.13 -14.10 1.39
N LEU A 16 51.93 -13.47 2.24
CA LEU A 16 51.41 -12.57 3.28
C LEU A 16 50.63 -11.38 2.68
N PHE A 17 51.05 -10.92 1.50
CA PHE A 17 50.35 -9.86 0.76
C PHE A 17 48.98 -10.30 0.25
N GLU A 18 48.86 -11.50 -0.31
CA GLU A 18 47.57 -12.04 -0.77
C GLU A 18 46.59 -12.22 0.38
N VAL A 19 47.06 -12.72 1.53
CA VAL A 19 46.21 -12.87 2.73
C VAL A 19 45.79 -11.50 3.27
N ALA A 20 46.69 -10.53 3.32
CA ALA A 20 46.36 -9.17 3.75
C ALA A 20 45.32 -8.52 2.82
N LEU A 21 45.48 -8.66 1.50
CA LEU A 21 44.52 -8.17 0.51
C LEU A 21 43.17 -8.88 0.64
N ALA A 22 43.17 -10.20 0.78
CA ALA A 22 41.95 -11.00 0.94
C ALA A 22 41.18 -10.60 2.19
N ILE A 23 41.86 -10.39 3.32
CA ILE A 23 41.24 -9.92 4.55
C ILE A 23 40.68 -8.51 4.35
N GLY A 24 41.42 -7.60 3.71
CA GLY A 24 40.94 -6.24 3.44
C GLY A 24 39.63 -6.22 2.63
N VAL A 25 39.57 -7.02 1.55
CA VAL A 25 38.35 -7.15 0.73
C VAL A 25 37.24 -7.85 1.52
N ALA A 26 37.55 -8.91 2.27
CA ALA A 26 36.57 -9.62 3.08
C ALA A 26 35.95 -8.72 4.16
N SER A 27 36.74 -7.89 4.83
CA SER A 27 36.25 -6.92 5.81
C SER A 27 35.30 -5.91 5.19
N LEU A 28 35.62 -5.39 4.00
CA LEU A 28 34.72 -4.48 3.28
C LEU A 28 33.38 -5.15 2.94
N LEU A 29 33.42 -6.38 2.43
CA LEU A 29 32.22 -7.16 2.12
C LEU A 29 31.37 -7.42 3.38
N MET A 30 32.00 -7.76 4.51
CA MET A 30 31.29 -7.96 5.77
C MET A 30 30.56 -6.69 6.24
N ILE A 31 31.20 -5.53 6.13
CA ILE A 31 30.58 -4.25 6.47
C ILE A 31 29.35 -4.00 5.59
N THR A 32 29.48 -4.19 4.27
CA THR A 32 28.35 -4.00 3.35
C THR A 32 27.21 -4.98 3.62
N ALA A 33 27.52 -6.24 3.93
CA ALA A 33 26.52 -7.24 4.29
C ALA A 33 25.80 -6.88 5.61
N ALA A 34 26.54 -6.43 6.62
CA ALA A 34 25.97 -6.01 7.89
C ALA A 34 25.02 -4.81 7.75
N MET A 35 25.38 -3.85 6.89
CA MET A 35 24.50 -2.72 6.56
C MET A 35 23.21 -3.20 5.88
N ALA A 36 23.32 -4.06 4.86
CA ALA A 36 22.16 -4.61 4.16
C ALA A 36 21.22 -5.39 5.09
N VAL A 37 21.77 -6.18 6.03
CA VAL A 37 20.99 -6.90 7.04
C VAL A 37 20.27 -5.93 7.98
N THR A 38 20.94 -4.86 8.40
CA THR A 38 20.34 -3.83 9.26
C THR A 38 19.17 -3.13 8.56
N ASP A 39 19.33 -2.79 7.29
CA ASP A 39 18.26 -2.18 6.49
C ASP A 39 17.11 -3.15 6.26
N ALA A 40 17.39 -4.43 6.01
CA ALA A 40 16.36 -5.46 5.89
C ALA A 40 15.50 -5.57 7.16
N PHE A 41 16.10 -5.52 8.35
CA PHE A 41 15.34 -5.52 9.61
C PHE A 41 14.46 -4.28 9.77
N ARG A 42 14.98 -3.09 9.40
CA ARG A 42 14.20 -1.84 9.44
C ARG A 42 13.00 -1.92 8.50
N MET A 43 13.20 -2.43 7.29
CA MET A 43 12.12 -2.63 6.31
C MET A 43 11.10 -3.66 6.79
N GLN A 44 11.55 -4.77 7.40
CA GLN A 44 10.66 -5.80 7.93
C GLN A 44 9.77 -5.25 9.06
N LEU A 45 10.35 -4.44 9.97
CA LEU A 45 9.59 -3.81 11.05
C LEU A 45 8.53 -2.85 10.49
N GLU A 46 8.90 -2.05 9.49
CA GLU A 46 7.95 -1.13 8.85
C GLU A 46 6.83 -1.87 8.11
N ALA A 47 7.17 -2.91 7.33
CA ALA A 47 6.19 -3.74 6.66
C ALA A 47 5.21 -4.39 7.65
N ARG A 48 5.70 -4.81 8.82
CA ARG A 48 4.84 -5.34 9.88
C ARG A 48 3.87 -4.28 10.41
N ARG A 49 4.33 -3.06 10.66
CA ARG A 49 3.48 -1.94 11.10
C ARG A 49 2.40 -1.61 10.08
N LEU A 50 2.78 -1.52 8.81
CA LEU A 50 1.84 -1.31 7.70
C LEU A 50 0.79 -2.44 7.61
N ASN A 51 1.21 -3.70 7.70
CA ASN A 51 0.27 -4.82 7.68
C ASN A 51 -0.75 -4.77 8.83
N VAL A 52 -0.31 -4.39 10.03
CA VAL A 52 -1.21 -4.19 11.17
C VAL A 52 -2.16 -3.02 10.90
N ALA A 53 -1.67 -1.89 10.40
CA ALA A 53 -2.50 -0.74 10.05
C ALA A 53 -3.57 -1.11 9.00
N VAL A 54 -3.19 -1.86 7.96
CA VAL A 54 -4.11 -2.35 6.92
C VAL A 54 -5.17 -3.29 7.52
N LEU A 55 -4.77 -4.22 8.38
CA LEU A 55 -5.70 -5.16 9.01
C LEU A 55 -6.70 -4.43 9.92
N LEU A 56 -6.22 -3.46 10.71
CA LEU A 56 -7.05 -2.62 11.56
C LEU A 56 -8.01 -1.75 10.74
N ALA A 57 -7.52 -1.15 9.65
CA ALA A 57 -8.35 -0.38 8.71
C ALA A 57 -9.47 -1.23 8.12
N ARG A 58 -9.15 -2.43 7.63
CA ARG A 58 -10.11 -3.38 7.07
C ARG A 58 -11.14 -3.81 8.10
N SER A 59 -10.69 -4.19 9.31
CA SER A 59 -11.58 -4.56 10.40
C SER A 59 -12.55 -3.43 10.76
N LYS A 60 -12.05 -2.20 10.90
CA LYS A 60 -12.88 -1.03 11.20
C LYS A 60 -13.84 -0.70 10.05
N MET A 61 -13.38 -0.83 8.82
CA MET A 61 -14.21 -0.65 7.64
C MET A 61 -15.36 -1.66 7.60
N THR A 62 -15.09 -2.94 7.83
CA THR A 62 -16.14 -3.97 7.89
C THR A 62 -17.16 -3.68 9.00
N GLN A 63 -16.70 -3.21 10.16
CA GLN A 63 -17.60 -2.78 11.24
C GLN A 63 -18.52 -1.64 10.77
N LEU A 64 -17.96 -0.60 10.12
CA LEU A 64 -18.73 0.52 9.59
C LEU A 64 -19.72 0.09 8.50
N LEU A 65 -19.32 -0.83 7.63
CA LEU A 65 -20.20 -1.33 6.56
C LEU A 65 -21.38 -2.15 7.10
N THR A 66 -21.25 -2.76 8.28
CA THR A 66 -22.31 -3.54 8.93
C THR A 66 -23.36 -2.66 9.61
N VAL A 67 -23.01 -1.43 9.98
CA VAL A 67 -23.94 -0.53 10.67
C VAL A 67 -24.98 0.00 9.69
N LYS A 68 -26.27 -0.21 10.02
CA LYS A 68 -27.40 0.16 9.16
C LYS A 68 -27.45 1.67 8.88
N ASN A 69 -27.35 2.50 9.92
CA ASN A 69 -27.39 3.95 9.81
C ASN A 69 -26.03 4.54 10.20
N LEU A 70 -25.32 5.09 9.21
CA LEU A 70 -24.06 5.79 9.43
C LEU A 70 -24.33 7.29 9.54
N ASP A 71 -24.08 7.85 10.71
CA ASP A 71 -24.16 9.29 10.89
C ASP A 71 -22.96 9.98 10.22
N PRO A 72 -23.20 11.05 9.44
CA PRO A 72 -22.13 11.82 8.85
C PRO A 72 -21.34 12.53 9.95
N GLY A 73 -20.01 12.51 9.85
CA GLY A 73 -19.15 13.11 10.86
C GLY A 73 -17.74 12.55 10.87
N VAL A 74 -16.94 13.08 11.81
CA VAL A 74 -15.59 12.61 12.08
C VAL A 74 -15.57 11.91 13.43
N THR A 75 -15.19 10.64 13.46
CA THR A 75 -15.00 9.86 14.68
C THR A 75 -13.53 9.54 14.84
N LYS A 76 -12.96 9.85 16.01
CA LYS A 76 -11.56 9.54 16.34
C LYS A 76 -11.50 8.61 17.53
N GLY A 77 -10.47 7.77 17.59
CA GLY A 77 -10.22 6.91 18.73
C GLY A 77 -8.92 6.14 18.59
N ASN A 78 -8.61 5.35 19.62
CA ASN A 78 -7.42 4.52 19.66
C ASN A 78 -7.81 3.04 19.68
N PHE A 79 -6.96 2.15 19.13
CA PHE A 79 -7.20 0.71 19.18
C PHE A 79 -6.82 0.07 20.52
N GLY A 80 -6.10 0.80 21.36
CA GLY A 80 -5.73 0.40 22.71
C GLY A 80 -4.58 1.27 23.22
N GLU A 81 -4.55 1.50 24.53
CA GLU A 81 -3.45 2.23 25.18
C GLU A 81 -2.26 1.31 25.52
N SER A 82 -2.48 -0.01 25.55
CA SER A 82 -1.48 -1.01 25.90
C SER A 82 -1.59 -2.26 25.02
N GLY A 83 -0.52 -3.07 25.00
CA GLY A 83 -0.44 -4.31 24.23
C GLY A 83 -0.02 -4.13 22.77
N GLN A 84 -0.36 -5.11 21.92
CA GLN A 84 0.13 -5.22 20.54
C GLN A 84 -0.37 -4.13 19.58
N TYR A 85 -1.37 -3.35 19.99
CA TYR A 85 -1.96 -2.25 19.21
C TYR A 85 -1.69 -0.87 19.83
N ALA A 86 -0.84 -0.81 20.87
CA ALA A 86 -0.42 0.46 21.44
C ALA A 86 0.24 1.33 20.36
N GLY A 87 -0.11 2.61 20.33
CA GLY A 87 0.38 3.58 19.33
C GLY A 87 -0.40 3.57 18.00
N TYR A 88 -1.46 2.77 17.85
CA TYR A 88 -2.35 2.84 16.69
C TYR A 88 -3.63 3.62 17.03
N SER A 89 -3.90 4.64 16.24
CA SER A 89 -5.12 5.45 16.31
C SER A 89 -5.88 5.42 14.99
N TYR A 90 -7.18 5.70 15.05
CA TYR A 90 -8.05 5.79 13.88
C TYR A 90 -8.79 7.11 13.83
N GLU A 91 -9.03 7.56 12.60
CA GLU A 91 -9.91 8.67 12.25
C GLU A 91 -10.82 8.19 11.13
N VAL A 92 -12.13 8.18 11.39
CA VAL A 92 -13.18 7.83 10.43
C VAL A 92 -13.87 9.12 10.01
N ASN A 93 -13.96 9.38 8.71
CA ASN A 93 -14.68 10.52 8.16
C ASN A 93 -15.78 10.00 7.22
N VAL A 94 -17.03 10.15 7.65
CA VAL A 94 -18.23 9.76 6.91
C VAL A 94 -18.86 11.01 6.31
N ARG A 95 -18.99 11.05 4.98
CA ARG A 95 -19.62 12.16 4.24
C ARG A 95 -20.75 11.65 3.39
N LYS A 96 -21.86 12.38 3.37
CA LYS A 96 -22.92 12.17 2.39
C LYS A 96 -22.63 13.03 1.16
N GLU A 97 -22.60 12.39 0.02
CA GLU A 97 -22.36 13.04 -1.27
C GLU A 97 -23.48 12.66 -2.23
N GLN A 98 -23.76 13.55 -3.17
CA GLN A 98 -24.77 13.33 -4.19
C GLN A 98 -24.06 13.21 -5.53
N ILE A 99 -24.12 12.03 -6.14
CA ILE A 99 -23.48 11.76 -7.43
C ILE A 99 -24.54 11.77 -8.53
N ASP A 100 -24.21 12.49 -9.59
CA ASP A 100 -24.91 12.42 -10.88
C ASP A 100 -24.32 11.27 -11.70
N LEU A 101 -24.98 10.11 -11.68
CA LEU A 101 -24.52 8.89 -12.37
C LEU A 101 -24.44 9.07 -13.88
N ALA A 102 -25.24 9.96 -14.48
CA ALA A 102 -25.18 10.24 -15.92
C ALA A 102 -23.85 10.91 -16.30
N LYS A 103 -23.34 11.80 -15.44
CA LYS A 103 -22.01 12.40 -15.63
C LYS A 103 -20.88 11.40 -15.40
N VAL A 104 -21.02 10.50 -14.44
CA VAL A 104 -19.99 9.48 -14.15
C VAL A 104 -19.93 8.41 -15.24
N ALA A 105 -21.07 7.97 -15.77
CA ALA A 105 -21.14 7.00 -16.86
C ALA A 105 -20.50 7.53 -18.15
N THR A 106 -20.59 8.85 -18.39
CA THR A 106 -19.98 9.50 -19.55
C THR A 106 -18.46 9.73 -19.38
N THR A 107 -17.97 9.82 -18.15
CA THR A 107 -16.56 10.20 -17.86
C THR A 107 -15.70 9.05 -17.32
N GLY A 108 -16.29 7.94 -16.89
CA GLY A 108 -15.60 6.75 -16.39
C GLY A 108 -14.77 6.95 -15.10
N ARG A 109 -14.81 8.13 -14.48
CA ARG A 109 -14.02 8.46 -13.27
C ARG A 109 -14.85 9.29 -12.29
N LEU A 110 -14.89 8.82 -11.04
CA LEU A 110 -15.32 9.62 -9.89
C LEU A 110 -14.14 10.52 -9.51
N GLY A 111 -14.39 11.84 -9.41
CA GLY A 111 -13.37 12.89 -9.33
C GLY A 111 -12.21 12.59 -8.38
N SER A 112 -11.08 12.16 -8.93
CA SER A 112 -9.76 12.33 -8.34
C SER A 112 -9.08 13.44 -9.13
N ALA A 113 -8.44 14.38 -8.42
CA ALA A 113 -7.84 15.61 -8.93
C ALA A 113 -7.27 15.50 -10.36
N PRO A 114 -7.40 16.54 -11.21
CA PRO A 114 -6.89 16.50 -12.58
C PRO A 114 -5.37 16.36 -12.57
N VAL A 115 -4.87 15.13 -12.64
CA VAL A 115 -3.49 14.87 -12.98
C VAL A 115 -3.34 15.31 -14.43
N LYS A 116 -2.74 16.49 -14.63
CA LYS A 116 -2.34 16.96 -15.96
C LYS A 116 -1.30 15.98 -16.49
N ASP A 117 -1.78 15.01 -17.26
CA ASP A 117 -0.96 14.12 -18.07
C ASP A 117 -0.14 14.97 -19.05
N LYS A 118 1.18 15.04 -18.81
CA LYS A 118 2.15 15.83 -19.59
C LYS A 118 2.84 14.99 -20.66
N LEU A 119 2.24 13.89 -21.10
CA LEU A 119 2.81 13.09 -22.18
C LEU A 119 2.56 13.74 -23.55
N PRO A 120 3.58 13.85 -24.40
CA PRO A 120 3.46 14.41 -25.75
C PRO A 120 2.55 13.53 -26.63
N PRO A 121 1.90 14.13 -27.66
CA PRO A 121 0.85 13.51 -28.46
C PRO A 121 1.27 12.24 -29.23
N SER A 122 2.56 11.95 -29.31
CA SER A 122 3.12 10.85 -30.12
C SER A 122 3.04 9.46 -29.48
N ILE A 123 2.59 9.34 -28.22
CA ILE A 123 2.51 8.05 -27.49
C ILE A 123 1.09 7.82 -26.91
N ARG A 124 0.07 8.51 -27.44
CA ARG A 124 -1.32 8.20 -27.07
C ARG A 124 -1.78 6.97 -27.85
N ASN A 125 -1.96 5.85 -27.15
CA ASN A 125 -2.63 4.68 -27.69
C ASN A 125 -4.08 5.04 -28.02
N THR A 126 -4.34 5.31 -29.30
CA THR A 126 -5.67 5.39 -29.88
C THR A 126 -6.29 3.99 -29.89
N SER A 127 -6.96 3.64 -28.81
CA SER A 127 -7.98 2.58 -28.81
C SER A 127 -9.23 3.07 -28.12
N GLU A 128 -9.77 4.19 -28.61
CA GLU A 128 -11.19 4.52 -28.50
C GLU A 128 -11.94 3.69 -29.55
N GLN A 129 -12.05 2.38 -29.32
CA GLN A 129 -13.03 1.57 -30.04
C GLN A 129 -14.34 1.56 -29.24
N LYS A 130 -15.33 2.25 -29.81
CA LYS A 130 -16.77 2.13 -29.57
C LYS A 130 -17.16 0.80 -28.93
N GLN A 131 -17.59 0.83 -27.67
CA GLN A 131 -18.59 -0.11 -27.18
C GLN A 131 -19.89 0.67 -26.95
N LYS A 132 -20.87 0.34 -27.79
CA LYS A 132 -22.25 0.79 -27.76
C LYS A 132 -22.88 0.53 -26.40
N GLU A 133 -23.74 1.47 -26.04
CA GLU A 133 -24.80 1.42 -25.03
C GLU A 133 -25.28 0.01 -24.69
N LEU A 134 -25.15 -0.36 -23.42
CA LEU A 134 -26.30 -0.88 -22.69
C LEU A 134 -26.85 0.30 -21.88
N GLU A 135 -28.00 0.80 -22.32
CA GLU A 135 -28.86 1.69 -21.55
C GLU A 135 -29.32 0.96 -20.29
N THR A 136 -28.54 1.03 -19.20
CA THR A 136 -29.12 0.83 -17.87
C THR A 136 -29.73 2.18 -17.50
N GLN A 137 -31.04 2.31 -17.68
CA GLN A 137 -31.86 3.47 -17.29
C GLN A 137 -31.91 3.67 -15.76
N THR A 138 -30.77 3.84 -15.13
CA THR A 138 -30.60 4.18 -13.72
C THR A 138 -29.74 5.43 -13.54
N GLY A 139 -29.71 6.32 -14.55
CA GLY A 139 -28.98 7.59 -14.57
C GLY A 139 -29.63 8.71 -13.75
N GLY A 140 -30.12 8.39 -12.55
CA GLY A 140 -30.64 9.36 -11.60
C GLY A 140 -29.56 9.89 -10.65
N ILE A 141 -29.88 10.98 -9.96
CA ILE A 141 -29.10 11.50 -8.85
C ILE A 141 -29.13 10.48 -7.69
N VAL A 142 -27.98 9.86 -7.39
CA VAL A 142 -27.85 8.87 -6.32
C VAL A 142 -27.08 9.45 -5.15
N ASN A 143 -27.69 9.34 -3.97
CA ASN A 143 -27.05 9.70 -2.72
C ASN A 143 -26.12 8.56 -2.31
N ILE A 144 -24.86 8.88 -2.10
CA ILE A 144 -23.83 7.97 -1.63
C ILE A 144 -23.24 8.45 -0.31
N ILE A 145 -22.69 7.52 0.44
CA ILE A 145 -21.93 7.76 1.67
C ILE A 145 -20.48 7.42 1.34
N LYS A 146 -19.60 8.43 1.35
CA LYS A 146 -18.15 8.26 1.28
C LYS A 146 -17.62 8.01 2.69
N ILE A 147 -16.92 6.90 2.87
CA ILE A 147 -16.32 6.52 4.16
C ILE A 147 -14.81 6.51 3.97
N ASN A 148 -14.12 7.38 4.69
CA ASN A 148 -12.66 7.40 4.75
C ASN A 148 -12.22 6.90 6.12
N VAL A 149 -11.39 5.86 6.15
CA VAL A 149 -10.81 5.33 7.38
C VAL A 149 -9.31 5.54 7.29
N THR A 150 -8.78 6.31 8.23
CA THR A 150 -7.38 6.63 8.34
C THR A 150 -6.82 6.04 9.62
N ILE A 151 -5.77 5.24 9.50
CA ILE A 151 -5.05 4.63 10.62
C ILE A 151 -3.71 5.33 10.75
N ARG A 152 -3.40 5.86 11.93
CA ARG A 152 -2.11 6.45 12.25
C ARG A 152 -1.35 5.56 13.20
N TYR A 153 -0.06 5.39 12.95
CA TYR A 153 0.83 4.57 13.76
C TYR A 153 2.18 5.24 13.93
N ASP A 154 2.85 4.95 15.05
CA ASP A 154 4.17 5.51 15.32
C ASP A 154 5.27 4.80 14.53
N ARG A 155 6.09 5.57 13.82
CA ARG A 155 7.27 5.11 13.08
C ARG A 155 8.58 5.37 13.83
N GLY A 156 8.54 5.94 15.03
CA GLY A 156 9.68 6.36 15.84
C GLY A 156 9.88 7.87 15.78
N ASP A 157 10.42 8.36 14.67
CA ASP A 157 10.66 9.80 14.48
C ASP A 157 9.53 10.51 13.71
N SER A 158 8.59 9.74 13.14
CA SER A 158 7.48 10.25 12.35
C SER A 158 6.23 9.43 12.56
N THR A 159 5.07 9.99 12.22
CA THR A 159 3.80 9.24 12.23
C THR A 159 3.56 8.67 10.84
N GLY A 160 3.37 7.36 10.75
CA GLY A 160 2.88 6.70 9.55
C GLY A 160 1.36 6.80 9.46
N GLU A 161 0.85 6.96 8.24
CA GLU A 161 -0.59 7.06 7.98
C GLU A 161 -0.99 6.11 6.86
N TYR A 162 -2.07 5.36 7.08
CA TYR A 162 -2.68 4.50 6.07
C TYR A 162 -4.16 4.84 5.95
N THR A 163 -4.58 5.25 4.75
CA THR A 163 -5.98 5.63 4.47
C THR A 163 -6.60 4.66 3.48
N VAL A 164 -7.81 4.22 3.78
CA VAL A 164 -8.67 3.46 2.87
C VAL A 164 -9.99 4.20 2.70
N GLU A 165 -10.44 4.27 1.45
CA GLU A 165 -11.70 4.90 1.07
C GLU A 165 -12.68 3.86 0.52
N THR A 166 -13.97 4.00 0.84
CA THR A 166 -15.03 3.21 0.22
C THR A 166 -16.30 4.05 0.06
N PHE A 167 -17.22 3.56 -0.77
CA PHE A 167 -18.50 4.19 -1.07
C PHE A 167 -19.64 3.20 -0.81
N ARG A 168 -20.72 3.70 -0.20
CA ARG A 168 -21.95 2.94 0.02
C ARG A 168 -23.15 3.75 -0.49
N SER A 169 -24.18 3.09 -0.99
CA SER A 169 -25.46 3.75 -1.31
C SER A 169 -26.15 4.24 -0.02
N ASP A 170 -26.75 5.43 -0.04
CA ASP A 170 -27.60 5.92 1.04
C ASP A 170 -29.01 5.32 0.89
N ASP A 171 -29.29 4.26 1.64
CA ASP A 171 -30.53 3.46 1.56
C ASP A 171 -31.74 4.10 2.24
N SER A 172 -31.61 5.35 2.71
CA SER A 172 -32.68 6.11 3.40
C SER A 172 -33.92 6.43 2.55
N ARG A 173 -34.02 5.90 1.32
CA ARG A 173 -35.16 6.07 0.40
C ARG A 173 -36.19 4.93 0.43
N PHE A 174 -35.97 3.83 1.18
CA PHE A 174 -36.86 2.65 1.16
C PHE A 174 -37.76 2.48 2.40
N THR A 175 -37.86 3.49 3.27
CA THR A 175 -38.85 3.54 4.35
C THR A 175 -39.87 4.63 4.08
N GLN A 176 -40.79 4.38 3.15
CA GLN A 176 -42.13 4.98 3.10
C GLN A 176 -43.13 3.92 2.64
#